data_AF-A0A228R3S1-F1
#
_entry.id   AF-A0A228R3S1-F1
#
_cell.length_a   1.000
_cell.length_b   1.000
_cell.length_c   1.000
_cell.angle_alpha   90.00
_cell.angle_beta   90.00
_cell.angle_gamma   90.00
#
_symmetry.space_group_name_H-M   'P 1'
#
loop_
_entity.id
_entity.type
_entity.pdbx_description
1 polymer ?
#
loop_
_entity_poly.entity_id
_entity_poly.type
_entity_poly.pdbx_seq_one_letter_code
_entity_poly.pdbx_strand_id
1 'polypeptide(L)'
;REIPNFKYVPVLSEPDAGDQWTGRTGFVHRAVIEDLPDLSGHQVYACGAPVMVESAQRDFTQHHALPADEFYADSFTSAADLAHPV
;
A
#
# COMPACT_ATOMS: atom_id res chain seq x y z
N ARG A 1 8.79 -12.92 -19.03
CA ARG A 1 7.55 -13.60 -19.47
C ARG A 1 6.39 -12.73 -19.00
N GLU A 2 5.51 -12.29 -19.90
CA GLU A 2 4.31 -11.54 -19.49
C GLU A 2 3.25 -12.49 -18.96
N ILE A 3 2.55 -12.07 -17.91
CA ILE A 3 1.44 -12.80 -17.30
C ILE A 3 0.19 -11.94 -17.54
N PRO A 4 -0.83 -12.45 -18.25
CA PRO A 4 -2.08 -11.71 -18.45
C PRO A 4 -2.69 -11.27 -17.12
N ASN A 5 -3.23 -10.04 -17.09
CA ASN A 5 -3.88 -9.44 -15.91
C ASN A 5 -2.98 -9.26 -14.68
N PHE A 6 -1.66 -9.28 -14.85
CA PHE A 6 -0.70 -8.99 -13.78
C PHE A 6 0.17 -7.79 -14.15
N LYS A 7 0.26 -6.82 -13.23
CA LYS A 7 1.13 -5.66 -13.36
C LYS A 7 1.91 -5.47 -12.05
N TYR A 8 3.23 -5.37 -12.16
CA TYR A 8 4.08 -4.92 -11.07
C TYR A 8 4.34 -3.43 -11.22
N VAL A 9 4.05 -2.64 -10.18
CA VAL A 9 4.28 -1.19 -10.18
C VAL A 9 5.18 -0.81 -9.00
N PRO A 10 6.48 -0.57 -9.24
CA PRO A 10 7.38 -0.12 -8.20
C PRO A 10 7.14 1.36 -7.87
N VAL A 11 7.24 1.70 -6.58
CA VAL A 11 7.07 3.06 -6.06
C VAL A 11 8.18 3.33 -5.06
N LEU A 12 8.91 4.44 -5.24
CA LEU A 12 9.91 4.90 -4.27
C LEU A 12 9.37 6.14 -3.56
N SER A 13 9.26 6.11 -2.22
CA SER A 13 8.74 7.26 -1.48
C SER A 13 9.58 8.51 -1.70
N GLU A 14 10.90 8.34 -1.59
CA GLU A 14 11.89 9.41 -1.63
C GLU A 14 13.12 8.88 -2.40
N PRO A 15 13.10 8.86 -3.74
CA PRO A 15 14.27 8.49 -4.53
C PRO A 15 15.37 9.54 -4.40
N ASP A 16 16.62 9.10 -4.32
CA ASP A 16 17.77 10.01 -4.33
C ASP A 16 18.05 10.51 -5.75
N ALA A 17 18.68 11.69 -5.87
CA ALA A 17 19.05 12.25 -7.17
C ALA A 17 19.97 11.33 -8.00
N GLY A 18 20.73 10.46 -7.32
CA GLY A 18 21.62 9.48 -7.96
C GLY A 18 20.92 8.24 -8.50
N ASP A 19 19.69 7.95 -8.06
CA ASP A 19 18.99 6.70 -8.40
C ASP A 19 18.53 6.64 -9.87
N GLN A 20 18.52 7.80 -10.55
CA GLN A 20 17.97 7.96 -11.91
C GLN A 20 16.56 7.37 -12.03
N TRP A 21 15.78 7.45 -10.94
CA TRP A 21 14.44 6.89 -10.87
C TRP A 21 13.47 7.66 -11.76
N THR A 22 12.79 6.94 -12.65
CA THR A 22 11.79 7.49 -13.57
C THR A 22 10.39 6.90 -13.34
N GLY A 23 10.26 6.02 -12.35
CA GLY A 23 9.00 5.41 -11.96
C GLY A 23 8.20 6.30 -11.01
N ARG A 24 7.17 5.71 -10.37
CA ARG A 24 6.31 6.44 -9.44
C ARG A 24 7.05 6.80 -8.16
N THR A 25 6.66 7.94 -7.60
CA THR A 25 7.18 8.42 -6.31
C THR A 25 6.06 8.60 -5.27
N GLY A 26 6.44 8.70 -4.00
CA GLY A 26 5.49 8.83 -2.88
C GLY A 26 5.08 7.49 -2.27
N PHE A 27 3.98 7.48 -1.52
CA PHE A 27 3.57 6.28 -0.78
C PHE A 27 2.75 5.33 -1.63
N VAL A 28 3.02 4.03 -1.47
CA VAL A 28 2.41 2.96 -2.30
C VAL A 28 0.88 2.95 -2.26
N HIS A 29 0.25 3.24 -1.10
CA HIS A 29 -1.21 3.27 -1.00
C HIS A 29 -1.83 4.38 -1.84
N ARG A 30 -1.18 5.55 -1.96
CA ARG A 30 -1.66 6.63 -2.84
C ARG A 30 -1.54 6.26 -4.31
N ALA A 31 -0.46 5.57 -4.66
CA ALA A 31 -0.24 5.07 -6.00
C ALA A 31 -1.33 4.06 -6.43
N VAL A 32 -1.86 3.26 -5.49
CA VAL A 32 -3.02 2.38 -5.74
C VAL A 32 -4.27 3.20 -5.98
N ILE A 33 -4.55 4.22 -5.16
CA ILE A 33 -5.73 5.08 -5.27
C ILE A 33 -5.77 5.85 -6.60
N GLU A 34 -4.62 6.31 -7.08
CA GLU A 34 -4.50 6.98 -8.38
C GLU A 34 -4.84 6.05 -9.56
N ASP A 35 -4.48 4.76 -9.45
CA ASP A 35 -4.79 3.76 -10.47
C ASP A 35 -6.22 3.22 -10.38
N LEU A 36 -6.71 3.06 -9.15
CA LEU A 36 -7.96 2.39 -8.79
C LEU A 36 -8.71 3.26 -7.77
N PRO A 37 -9.43 4.30 -8.21
CA PRO A 37 -10.10 5.24 -7.31
C PRO A 37 -11.30 4.62 -6.55
N ASP A 38 -11.83 3.49 -7.04
CA ASP A 38 -12.89 2.69 -6.43
C ASP A 38 -12.43 1.24 -6.24
N LEU A 39 -12.39 0.81 -4.98
CA LEU A 39 -11.95 -0.51 -4.55
C LEU A 39 -13.10 -1.44 -4.16
N SER A 40 -14.36 -1.06 -4.40
CA SER A 40 -15.54 -1.85 -4.00
C SER A 40 -15.60 -3.27 -4.57
N GLY A 41 -14.93 -3.52 -5.70
CA GLY A 41 -14.81 -4.84 -6.34
C GLY A 41 -13.45 -5.52 -6.14
N HIS A 42 -12.63 -5.06 -5.19
CA HIS A 42 -11.26 -5.53 -5.01
C HIS A 42 -11.03 -6.17 -3.63
N GLN A 43 -10.02 -7.04 -3.58
CA GLN A 43 -9.44 -7.54 -2.34
C GLN A 43 -8.02 -7.00 -2.24
N VAL A 44 -7.64 -6.52 -1.05
CA VAL A 44 -6.31 -5.97 -0.81
C VAL A 44 -5.54 -6.91 0.11
N TYR A 45 -4.33 -7.28 -0.32
CA TYR A 45 -3.36 -8.02 0.47
C TYR A 45 -2.16 -7.11 0.73
N ALA A 46 -1.98 -6.69 1.99
CA ALA A 46 -0.95 -5.74 2.40
C ALA A 46 0.07 -6.37 3.34
N CYS A 47 1.33 -6.00 3.21
CA CYS A 47 2.39 -6.48 4.09
C CYS A 47 3.50 -5.45 4.21
N GLY A 48 3.94 -5.18 5.44
CA GLY A 48 5.04 -4.25 5.70
C GLY A 48 4.99 -3.61 7.08
N ALA A 49 5.65 -2.46 7.23
CA ALA A 49 5.69 -1.73 8.49
C ALA A 49 4.26 -1.37 8.98
N PRO A 50 3.99 -1.40 10.30
CA PRO A 50 2.66 -1.15 10.85
C PRO A 50 2.02 0.13 10.33
N VAL A 51 2.75 1.26 10.38
CA VAL A 51 2.28 2.57 9.90
C VAL A 51 1.87 2.57 8.42
N MET A 52 2.53 1.75 7.59
CA MET A 52 2.21 1.62 6.17
C MET A 52 0.90 0.86 5.99
N VAL A 53 0.77 -0.29 6.67
CA VAL A 53 -0.42 -1.14 6.62
C VAL A 53 -1.65 -0.39 7.14
N GLU A 54 -1.54 0.27 8.28
CA GLU A 54 -2.62 1.06 8.89
C GLU A 54 -3.04 2.23 8.00
N SER A 55 -2.08 2.92 7.39
CA SER A 55 -2.38 4.00 6.45
C SER A 55 -3.11 3.51 5.21
N ALA A 56 -2.67 2.38 4.64
CA ALA A 56 -3.34 1.76 3.52
C ALA A 56 -4.77 1.31 3.89
N GLN A 57 -4.95 0.65 5.03
CA GLN A 57 -6.26 0.18 5.48
C GLN A 57 -7.24 1.34 5.66
N ARG A 58 -6.82 2.38 6.38
CA ARG A 58 -7.63 3.58 6.61
C ARG A 58 -8.05 4.21 5.28
N ASP A 59 -7.09 4.51 4.42
CA ASP A 59 -7.38 5.23 3.18
C ASP A 59 -8.28 4.40 2.27
N PHE A 60 -8.00 3.10 2.11
CA PHE A 60 -8.79 2.23 1.22
C PHE A 60 -10.22 2.03 1.71
N THR A 61 -10.41 1.76 3.00
CA THR A 61 -11.74 1.44 3.56
C THR A 61 -12.59 2.68 3.80
N GLN A 62 -11.97 3.79 4.24
CA GLN A 62 -12.72 5.01 4.61
C GLN A 62 -12.95 5.95 3.44
N HIS A 63 -12.09 5.91 2.41
CA HIS A 63 -12.10 6.89 1.33
C HIS A 63 -12.27 6.30 -0.07
N HIS A 64 -12.02 5.00 -0.26
CA HIS A 64 -12.01 4.36 -1.59
C HIS A 64 -12.91 3.12 -1.70
N ALA A 65 -13.92 3.03 -0.82
CA ALA A 65 -15.00 2.05 -0.89
C ALA A 65 -14.57 0.57 -0.82
N LEU A 66 -13.35 0.27 -0.33
CA LEU A 66 -12.97 -1.11 -0.04
C LEU A 66 -13.84 -1.64 1.13
N PRO A 67 -14.55 -2.77 0.97
CA PRO A 67 -15.22 -3.43 2.08
C PRO A 67 -14.24 -3.77 3.20
N ALA A 68 -14.61 -3.53 4.45
CA ALA A 68 -13.68 -3.66 5.58
C ALA A 68 -13.17 -5.11 5.79
N ASP A 69 -13.97 -6.10 5.38
CA ASP A 69 -13.64 -7.52 5.38
C ASP A 69 -12.75 -7.96 4.21
N GLU A 70 -12.50 -7.08 3.23
CA GLU A 70 -11.66 -7.36 2.06
C GLU A 70 -10.25 -6.75 2.14
N PHE A 71 -9.85 -6.30 3.33
CA PHE A 71 -8.48 -5.89 3.64
C PHE A 71 -7.77 -6.94 4.50
N TYR A 72 -6.84 -7.68 3.89
CA TYR A 72 -6.04 -8.72 4.53
C TYR A 72 -4.61 -8.21 4.71
N ALA A 73 -4.04 -8.36 5.90
CA ALA A 73 -2.70 -7.85 6.15
C ALA A 73 -1.83 -8.69 7.08
N ASP A 74 -0.52 -8.61 6.82
CA ASP A 74 0.55 -9.08 7.71
C ASP A 74 1.48 -7.90 8.04
N SER A 75 1.35 -7.37 9.26
CA SER A 75 2.13 -6.25 9.74
C SER A 75 3.41 -6.72 10.43
N PHE A 76 4.54 -6.15 10.03
CA PHE A 76 5.85 -6.42 10.62
C PHE A 76 6.01 -5.71 11.97
N THR A 77 5.22 -6.11 12.96
CA THR A 77 5.23 -5.51 14.29
C THR A 77 6.43 -6.01 15.08
N SER A 78 7.29 -5.08 15.52
CA SER A 78 8.40 -5.35 16.43
C SER A 78 7.95 -5.26 17.90
N ALA A 79 8.79 -5.73 18.82
CA ALA A 79 8.52 -5.59 20.26
C ALA A 79 8.45 -4.13 20.71
N ALA A 80 9.17 -3.22 20.05
CA ALA A 80 9.11 -1.79 20.34
C ALA A 80 7.76 -1.18 19.93
N ASP A 81 7.20 -1.63 18.81
CA ASP A 81 5.89 -1.18 18.32
C ASP A 81 4.75 -1.60 19.26
N LEU A 82 4.89 -2.74 19.94
CA LEU A 82 3.93 -3.18 20.96
C LEU A 82 4.02 -2.37 22.27
N ALA A 83 5.21 -1.86 22.61
CA ALA A 83 5.42 -1.05 23.81
C ALA A 83 4.93 0.39 23.64
N HIS A 84 4.87 0.86 22.39
CA HIS A 84 4.37 2.19 22.01
C HIS A 84 3.41 2.06 20.83
N PRO A 85 2.18 1.57 21.06
CA PRO A 85 1.18 1.49 20.00
C PRO A 85 0.93 2.90 19.46
N VAL A 86 1.02 3.05 18.14
CA VAL A 86 0.68 4.26 17.39
C VAL A 86 -0.81 4.57 17.46
#